data_AF-A0ABD7PZ62-F1
#
_entry.id   AF-A0ABD7PZ62-F1
#
_cell.length_a   1.000
_cell.length_b   1.000
_cell.length_c   1.000
_cell.angle_alpha   90.00
_cell.angle_beta   90.00
_cell.angle_gamma   90.00
#
_symmetry.space_group_name_H-M   'P 1'
#
loop_
_entity.id
_entity.type
_entity.pdbx_description
1 polymer ?
#
loop_
_entity_poly.entity_id
_entity_poly.type
_entity_poly.pdbx_seq_one_letter_code
_entity_poly.pdbx_strand_id
1 'polypeptide(L)'
;LAIVTQTVRDAAMRIELNLFRSAFTGARFLMIPAGANSAAALLAVDRHDLVLGATRAARIALRLDDKRIAAGIPAADALHEAGVSQQDEIVEAEKAALLRALSRASGNVSQAAIALGISRATLHRKMKKLDLH
;
A
#
# COMPACT_ATOMS: atom_id res chain seq x y z
N LEU A 1 11.57 32.61 -20.84
CA LEU A 1 11.93 32.11 -19.49
C LEU A 1 11.07 30.93 -19.02
N ALA A 2 9.76 30.90 -19.28
CA ALA A 2 8.87 29.81 -18.85
C ALA A 2 9.26 28.40 -19.36
N ILE A 3 9.74 28.27 -20.60
CA ILE A 3 10.14 26.99 -21.20
C ILE A 3 11.38 26.40 -20.50
N VAL A 4 12.37 27.23 -20.18
CA VAL A 4 13.58 26.77 -19.46
C VAL A 4 13.21 26.27 -18.07
N THR A 5 12.36 27.00 -17.33
CA THR A 5 11.90 26.56 -16.01
C THR A 5 11.12 25.25 -16.08
N GLN A 6 10.26 25.08 -17.08
CA GLN A 6 9.47 23.87 -17.25
C GLN A 6 10.38 22.66 -17.58
N THR A 7 11.31 22.82 -18.52
CA THR A 7 12.24 21.74 -18.91
C THR A 7 13.15 21.32 -17.76
N VAL A 8 13.63 22.26 -16.95
CA VAL A 8 14.41 21.95 -15.74
C VAL A 8 13.57 21.19 -14.72
N ARG A 9 12.31 21.59 -14.49
CA ARG A 9 11.39 20.89 -13.60
C ARG A 9 11.13 19.46 -14.06
N ASP A 10 10.91 19.26 -15.35
CA ASP A 10 10.64 17.94 -15.93
C ASP A 10 11.89 17.04 -15.84
N ALA A 11 13.08 17.59 -16.08
CA ALA A 11 14.34 16.88 -15.90
C ALA A 11 14.57 16.47 -14.44
N ALA A 12 14.37 17.39 -13.49
CA ALA A 12 14.51 17.11 -12.06
C ALA A 12 13.53 16.01 -11.59
N MET A 13 12.29 16.07 -12.06
CA MET A 13 11.27 15.04 -11.76
C MET A 13 11.66 13.66 -12.30
N ARG A 14 12.19 13.60 -13.54
CA ARG A 14 12.68 12.33 -14.11
C ARG A 14 13.86 11.76 -13.33
N ILE A 15 14.80 12.61 -12.92
CA ILE A 15 15.95 12.21 -12.08
C ILE A 15 15.46 11.68 -10.74
N GLU A 16 14.57 12.41 -10.06
CA GLU A 16 13.98 11.98 -8.79
C GLU A 16 13.30 10.62 -8.91
N LEU A 17 12.46 10.41 -9.93
CA LEU A 17 11.77 9.13 -10.12
C LEU A 17 12.72 7.97 -10.36
N ASN A 18 13.77 8.18 -11.15
CA ASN A 18 14.78 7.14 -11.39
C ASN A 18 15.53 6.79 -10.12
N LEU A 19 15.98 7.80 -9.36
CA LEU A 19 16.64 7.60 -8.08
C LEU A 19 15.72 6.92 -7.06
N PHE A 20 14.46 7.34 -6.99
CA PHE A 20 13.47 6.77 -6.07
C PHE A 20 13.25 5.28 -6.34
N ARG A 21 13.07 4.90 -7.61
CA ARG A 21 12.90 3.49 -8.02
C ARG A 21 14.14 2.65 -7.72
N SER A 22 15.34 3.24 -7.91
CA SER A 22 16.61 2.59 -7.59
C SER A 22 16.87 2.47 -6.09
N ALA A 23 16.41 3.42 -5.28
CA ALA A 23 16.61 3.42 -3.83
C ALA A 23 15.69 2.42 -3.12
N PHE A 24 14.49 2.20 -3.65
CA PHE A 24 13.46 1.34 -3.06
C PHE A 24 13.18 0.12 -3.95
N THR A 25 14.24 -0.56 -4.40
CA THR A 25 14.11 -1.79 -5.19
C THR A 25 13.35 -2.86 -4.41
N GLY A 26 12.27 -3.40 -5.00
CA GLY A 26 11.43 -4.43 -4.38
C GLY A 26 10.31 -3.89 -3.47
N ALA A 27 10.25 -2.59 -3.25
CA ALA A 27 9.09 -1.97 -2.60
C ALA A 27 7.88 -1.94 -3.55
N ARG A 28 6.67 -1.91 -2.97
CA ARG A 28 5.46 -1.60 -3.73
C ARG A 28 5.35 -0.08 -3.85
N PHE A 29 5.01 0.42 -5.04
CA PHE A 29 4.76 1.86 -5.24
C PHE A 29 3.27 2.14 -5.39
N LEU A 30 2.76 3.02 -4.53
CA LEU A 30 1.43 3.58 -4.63
C LEU A 30 1.51 4.94 -5.34
N MET A 31 0.66 5.15 -6.34
CA MET A 31 0.54 6.42 -7.02
C MET A 31 -0.49 7.28 -6.29
N ILE A 32 -0.08 8.49 -5.91
CA ILE A 32 -0.93 9.43 -5.18
C ILE A 32 -1.58 10.38 -6.19
N PRO A 33 -2.92 10.56 -6.13
CA PRO A 33 -3.60 11.59 -6.91
C PRO A 33 -3.13 12.98 -6.47
N ALA A 34 -2.21 13.59 -7.24
CA ALA A 34 -1.52 14.84 -6.87
C ALA A 34 -1.58 15.90 -7.99
N GLY A 35 -2.80 16.18 -8.49
CA GLY A 35 -3.03 17.21 -9.50
C GLY A 35 -2.21 17.01 -10.78
N ALA A 36 -1.65 18.10 -11.32
CA ALA A 36 -0.95 18.11 -12.61
C ALA A 36 0.25 17.14 -12.72
N ASN A 37 0.83 16.70 -11.60
CA ASN A 37 2.01 15.84 -11.57
C ASN A 37 1.75 14.48 -10.90
N SER A 38 0.51 13.99 -10.97
CA SER A 38 0.10 12.75 -10.29
C SER A 38 0.97 11.54 -10.63
N ALA A 39 1.48 11.46 -11.88
CA ALA A 39 2.36 10.36 -12.31
C ALA A 39 3.72 10.31 -11.58
N ALA A 40 4.14 11.42 -10.97
CA ALA A 40 5.39 11.52 -10.22
C ALA A 40 5.21 11.45 -8.71
N ALA A 41 3.97 11.48 -8.21
CA ALA A 41 3.69 11.36 -6.79
C ALA A 41 3.63 9.87 -6.40
N LEU A 42 4.78 9.33 -6.03
CA LEU A 42 4.93 7.94 -5.58
C LEU A 42 5.21 7.85 -4.08
N LEU A 43 4.56 6.87 -3.44
CA LEU A 43 4.79 6.41 -2.08
C LEU A 43 5.31 4.96 -2.14
N ALA A 44 6.46 4.70 -1.53
CA ALA A 44 7.03 3.36 -1.41
C ALA A 44 6.61 2.73 -0.09
N VAL A 45 6.07 1.52 -0.17
CA VAL A 45 5.59 0.74 0.98
C VAL A 45 6.17 -0.66 1.00
N ASP A 46 6.31 -1.23 2.19
CA ASP A 46 6.78 -2.59 2.38
C ASP A 46 5.63 -3.63 2.30
N ARG A 47 5.92 -4.87 2.70
CA ARG A 47 4.94 -5.97 2.70
C ARG A 47 3.88 -5.86 3.82
N HIS A 48 4.15 -5.07 4.85
CA HIS A 48 3.26 -4.81 5.99
C HIS A 48 2.52 -3.48 5.84
N ASP A 49 2.62 -2.86 4.66
CA ASP A 49 1.98 -1.59 4.35
C ASP A 49 2.56 -0.40 5.12
N LEU A 50 3.81 -0.49 5.56
CA LEU A 50 4.53 0.63 6.18
C LEU A 50 5.25 1.46 5.12
N VAL A 51 5.22 2.78 5.29
CA VAL A 51 5.88 3.72 4.37
C VAL A 51 7.40 3.64 4.54
N LEU A 52 8.09 3.32 3.45
CA LEU A 52 9.56 3.32 3.35
C LEU A 52 10.09 4.67 2.83
N GLY A 53 9.32 5.35 1.98
CA GLY A 53 9.74 6.60 1.38
C GLY A 53 8.66 7.23 0.50
N ALA A 54 8.85 8.50 0.17
CA ALA A 54 7.95 9.25 -0.70
C ALA A 54 8.74 10.24 -1.57
N THR A 55 8.34 10.36 -2.83
CA THR A 55 8.79 11.43 -3.74
C THR A 55 8.36 12.80 -3.21
N ARG A 56 9.01 13.88 -3.68
CA ARG A 56 8.69 15.26 -3.30
C ARG A 56 7.22 15.59 -3.54
N ALA A 57 6.67 15.19 -4.69
CA ALA A 57 5.26 15.43 -5.01
C ALA A 57 4.32 14.71 -4.02
N ALA A 58 4.59 13.45 -3.68
CA ALA A 58 3.81 12.70 -2.69
C ALA A 58 3.93 13.29 -1.27
N ARG A 59 5.13 13.72 -0.87
CA ARG A 59 5.35 14.38 0.43
C ARG A 59 4.55 15.67 0.57
N ILE A 60 4.49 16.48 -0.48
CA ILE A 60 3.68 17.71 -0.49
C ILE A 60 2.20 17.37 -0.39
N ALA A 61 1.72 16.41 -1.20
CA ALA A 61 0.32 16.01 -1.22
C ALA A 61 -0.17 15.44 0.13
N LEU A 62 0.64 14.57 0.76
CA LEU A 62 0.28 13.86 1.99
C LEU A 62 0.81 14.53 3.28
N ARG A 63 1.51 15.66 3.16
CA ARG A 63 2.17 16.37 4.27
C ARG A 63 3.09 15.44 5.10
N LEU A 64 3.96 14.71 4.40
CA LEU A 64 4.93 13.78 4.99
C LEU A 64 6.31 14.42 5.11
N ASP A 65 6.89 14.31 6.31
CA ASP A 65 8.29 14.67 6.58
C ASP A 65 9.13 13.42 6.90
N ASP A 66 10.44 13.61 7.03
CA ASP A 66 11.35 12.49 7.31
C ASP A 66 11.11 11.87 8.68
N LYS A 67 10.61 12.64 9.65
CA LYS A 67 10.31 12.14 10.99
C LYS A 67 9.15 11.15 10.97
N ARG A 68 8.06 11.47 10.25
CA ARG A 68 6.89 10.59 10.12
C ARG A 68 7.25 9.30 9.37
N ILE A 69 8.07 9.39 8.32
CA ILE A 69 8.52 8.18 7.59
C ILE A 69 9.43 7.34 8.49
N ALA A 70 10.41 7.95 9.17
CA ALA A 70 11.30 7.23 10.07
C ALA A 70 10.57 6.60 11.28
N ALA A 71 9.44 7.17 11.70
CA ALA A 71 8.58 6.61 12.72
C ALA A 71 7.79 5.37 12.26
N GLY A 72 7.83 5.03 10.96
CA GLY A 72 7.15 3.86 10.40
C GLY A 72 5.65 4.08 10.24
N ILE A 73 5.23 5.22 9.69
CA ILE A 73 3.81 5.49 9.45
C ILE A 73 3.17 4.44 8.51
N PRO A 74 2.01 3.86 8.86
CA PRO A 74 1.23 3.02 7.96
C PRO A 74 0.77 3.80 6.72
N ALA A 75 0.68 3.12 5.57
CA ALA A 75 0.24 3.75 4.33
C ALA A 75 -1.21 4.23 4.42
N ALA A 76 -2.11 3.44 5.01
CA ALA A 76 -3.51 3.83 5.25
C ALA A 76 -3.62 5.18 6.01
N ASP A 77 -2.83 5.35 7.07
CA ASP A 77 -2.76 6.60 7.86
C ASP A 77 -2.22 7.77 7.02
N ALA A 78 -1.17 7.52 6.23
CA ALA A 78 -0.59 8.54 5.36
C ALA A 78 -1.56 8.97 4.26
N LEU A 79 -2.38 8.03 3.77
CA LEU A 79 -3.40 8.25 2.73
C LEU A 79 -4.71 8.84 3.29
N HIS A 80 -4.84 8.97 4.61
CA HIS A 80 -6.07 9.39 5.28
C HIS A 80 -7.26 8.50 4.89
N GLU A 81 -7.02 7.20 4.74
CA GLU A 81 -8.11 6.23 4.59
C GLU A 81 -9.01 6.31 5.83
N ALA A 82 -10.32 6.16 5.64
CA ALA A 82 -11.28 6.31 6.73
C ALA A 82 -10.89 5.37 7.88
N GLY A 83 -10.60 5.94 9.05
CA GLY A 83 -10.16 5.18 10.21
C GLY A 83 -11.21 4.16 10.61
N VAL A 84 -10.87 2.88 10.48
CA VAL A 84 -11.66 1.78 11.01
C VAL A 84 -11.30 1.64 12.50
N SER A 85 -12.20 1.16 13.36
CA SER A 85 -11.81 0.93 14.75
C SER A 85 -10.71 -0.15 14.81
N GLN A 86 -9.83 -0.14 15.82
CA GLN A 86 -8.79 -1.18 15.96
C GLN A 86 -9.38 -2.60 15.95
N GLN A 87 -10.60 -2.76 16.48
CA GLN A 87 -11.30 -4.03 16.49
C GLN A 87 -11.70 -4.48 15.08
N ASP A 88 -12.08 -3.53 14.23
CA ASP A 88 -12.44 -3.78 12.84
C ASP A 88 -11.19 -3.98 11.96
N GLU A 89 -10.06 -3.32 12.27
CA GLU A 89 -8.78 -3.54 11.59
C GLU A 89 -8.31 -5.00 11.69
N ILE A 90 -8.43 -5.59 12.88
CA ILE A 90 -8.10 -7.02 13.08
C ILE A 90 -9.01 -7.91 12.22
N VAL A 91 -10.30 -7.55 12.13
CA VAL A 91 -11.29 -8.29 11.34
C VAL A 91 -10.98 -8.16 9.84
N GLU A 92 -10.64 -6.98 9.36
CA GLU A 92 -10.26 -6.74 7.96
C GLU A 92 -8.91 -7.42 7.61
N ALA A 93 -7.95 -7.43 8.53
CA ALA A 93 -6.71 -8.18 8.36
C ALA A 93 -6.95 -9.69 8.24
N GLU A 94 -7.84 -10.24 9.07
CA GLU A 94 -8.29 -11.63 8.97
C GLU A 94 -8.97 -11.90 7.63
N LYS A 95 -9.91 -11.04 7.23
CA LYS A 95 -10.62 -11.14 5.94
C LYS A 95 -9.65 -11.10 4.76
N ALA A 96 -8.69 -10.19 4.76
CA ALA A 96 -7.66 -10.07 3.72
C ALA A 96 -6.75 -11.31 3.66
N ALA A 97 -6.45 -11.96 4.79
CA ALA A 97 -5.71 -13.21 4.81
C ALA A 97 -6.52 -14.36 4.17
N LEU A 98 -7.81 -14.47 4.51
CA LEU A 98 -8.71 -15.47 3.94
C LEU A 98 -8.88 -15.28 2.42
N LEU A 99 -9.17 -14.06 1.97
CA LEU A 99 -9.34 -13.74 0.55
C LEU A 99 -8.08 -14.09 -0.26
N ARG A 100 -6.88 -13.76 0.24
CA ARG A 100 -5.62 -14.11 -0.42
C ARG A 100 -5.41 -15.62 -0.49
N ALA A 101 -5.74 -16.37 0.57
CA ALA A 101 -5.62 -17.82 0.58
C ALA A 101 -6.60 -18.48 -0.41
N LEU A 102 -7.86 -18.04 -0.43
CA LEU A 102 -8.88 -18.52 -1.36
C LEU A 102 -8.52 -18.21 -2.81
N SER A 103 -8.03 -16.99 -3.09
CA SER A 103 -7.57 -16.59 -4.42
C SER A 103 -6.44 -17.48 -4.93
N ARG A 104 -5.41 -17.76 -4.10
CA ARG A 104 -4.30 -18.67 -4.45
C ARG A 104 -4.76 -20.12 -4.63
N ALA A 105 -5.80 -20.53 -3.92
CA ALA A 105 -6.38 -21.86 -4.03
C ALA A 105 -7.48 -21.96 -5.11
N SER A 106 -7.69 -20.91 -5.92
CA SER A 106 -8.75 -20.84 -6.94
C SER A 106 -10.13 -21.19 -6.37
N GLY A 107 -10.44 -20.73 -5.16
CA GLY A 107 -11.70 -21.01 -4.45
C GLY A 107 -11.77 -22.37 -3.76
N ASN A 108 -10.74 -23.22 -3.86
CA ASN A 108 -10.73 -24.51 -3.16
C ASN A 108 -10.51 -24.31 -1.65
N VAL A 109 -11.61 -24.35 -0.91
CA VAL A 109 -11.66 -24.17 0.56
C VAL A 109 -10.73 -25.15 1.29
N SER A 110 -10.64 -26.41 0.85
CA SER A 110 -9.77 -27.40 1.51
C SER A 110 -8.29 -27.05 1.33
N GLN A 111 -7.88 -26.65 0.13
CA GLN A 111 -6.50 -26.22 -0.15
C GLN A 111 -6.16 -24.90 0.56
N ALA A 112 -7.09 -23.95 0.58
CA ALA A 112 -6.92 -22.70 1.34
C ALA A 112 -6.74 -22.95 2.84
N ALA A 113 -7.51 -23.89 3.41
CA ALA A 113 -7.40 -24.26 4.82
C ALA A 113 -6.03 -24.89 5.14
N ILE A 114 -5.56 -25.79 4.27
CA ILE A 114 -4.21 -26.40 4.38
C ILE A 114 -3.13 -25.31 4.30
N ALA A 115 -3.22 -24.40 3.33
CA ALA A 115 -2.25 -23.32 3.17
C ALA A 115 -2.19 -22.36 4.37
N LEU A 116 -3.31 -22.17 5.07
CA LEU A 116 -3.41 -21.36 6.28
C LEU A 116 -3.09 -22.14 7.58
N GLY A 117 -2.90 -23.46 7.50
CA GLY A 117 -2.63 -24.30 8.67
C GLY A 117 -3.83 -24.44 9.63
N ILE A 118 -5.06 -24.30 9.13
CA ILE A 118 -6.29 -24.42 9.93
C ILE A 118 -7.18 -25.55 9.42
N SER A 119 -8.10 -26.04 10.26
CA SER A 119 -9.07 -27.05 9.81
C SER A 119 -10.08 -26.45 8.84
N ARG A 120 -10.58 -27.28 7.91
CA ARG A 120 -11.65 -26.91 6.96
C ARG A 120 -12.88 -26.35 7.67
N ALA A 121 -13.27 -26.92 8.80
CA ALA A 121 -14.39 -26.45 9.61
C ALA A 121 -14.15 -25.04 10.17
N THR A 122 -12.94 -24.74 10.62
CA THR A 122 -12.57 -23.40 11.09
C THR A 122 -12.58 -22.37 9.96
N LEU A 123 -12.06 -22.74 8.78
CA LEU A 123 -12.11 -21.85 7.61
C LEU A 123 -13.55 -21.52 7.22
N HIS A 124 -14.43 -22.53 7.13
CA HIS A 124 -15.87 -22.34 6.85
C HIS A 124 -16.54 -21.41 7.87
N ARG A 125 -16.26 -21.60 9.17
CA ARG A 125 -16.81 -20.73 10.22
C ARG A 125 -16.36 -19.28 10.05
N LYS A 126 -15.08 -19.05 9.72
CA LYS A 126 -14.52 -17.71 9.48
C LYS A 126 -15.10 -17.08 8.21
N MET A 127 -15.21 -17.83 7.11
CA MET A 127 -15.85 -17.39 5.88
C MET A 127 -17.29 -16.95 6.12
N LYS A 128 -18.08 -17.78 6.82
CA LYS A 128 -19.47 -17.44 7.18
C LYS A 128 -19.58 -16.20 8.07
N LYS A 129 -18.65 -16.02 9.03
CA LYS A 129 -18.64 -14.85 9.91
C LYS A 129 -18.33 -13.54 9.17
N LEU A 130 -17.52 -13.62 8.11
CA LEU A 130 -17.01 -12.47 7.35
C LEU A 130 -17.73 -12.26 6.01
N ASP A 131 -18.85 -12.96 5.80
CA ASP A 131 -19.66 -12.92 4.59
C ASP A 131 -18.87 -13.20 3.29
N LEU A 132 -17.98 -14.21 3.37
CA LEU A 132 -17.21 -14.72 2.23
C LEU A 132 -17.91 -15.97 1.69
N HIS A 133 -18.41 -15.92 0.46
CA HIS A 133 -19.05 -17.04 -0.25
C HIS A 133 -18.09 -17.73 -1.22
#